data_AF-A0A140LCH7-F1
#
_entry.id   AF-A0A140LCH7-F1
#
_cell.length_a   1.000
_cell.length_b   1.000
_cell.length_c   1.000
_cell.angle_alpha   90.00
_cell.angle_beta   90.00
_cell.angle_gamma   90.00
#
_symmetry.space_group_name_H-M   'P 1'
#
loop_
_entity.id
_entity.type
_entity.pdbx_description
1 polymer ?
#
loop_
_entity_poly.entity_id
_entity_poly.type
_entity_poly.pdbx_seq_one_letter_code
_entity_poly.pdbx_strand_id
1 'polypeptide(L)'
;MFINTGKYFYRSINEAREDLIGTQVVDIENNGSAIHLQDSNGREYTIDTTGEIPVVHAFSTEKERLEFLEDAIQVLIEKLNISEDELIEAMYNND
;
A
#
# COMPACT_ATOMS: atom_id res chain seq x y z
N MET A 1 1.49 -12.18 -11.03
CA MET A 1 0.29 -11.54 -10.47
C MET A 1 0.78 -10.29 -9.77
N PHE A 2 0.48 -9.10 -10.29
CA PHE A 2 0.83 -7.84 -9.61
C PHE A 2 -0.23 -7.61 -8.55
N ILE A 3 0.10 -7.83 -7.28
CA ILE A 3 -0.87 -7.69 -6.21
C ILE A 3 -0.81 -6.25 -5.74
N ASN A 4 -1.79 -5.49 -6.20
CA ASN A 4 -1.98 -4.10 -5.83
C ASN A 4 -2.42 -4.06 -4.37
N THR A 5 -1.51 -3.70 -3.47
CA THR A 5 -1.79 -3.64 -2.03
C THR A 5 -2.52 -2.34 -1.65
N GLY A 6 -2.56 -1.34 -2.51
CA GLY A 6 -3.29 -0.10 -2.26
C GLY A 6 -4.81 -0.25 -2.38
N LYS A 7 -5.56 0.62 -1.67
CA LYS A 7 -7.03 0.77 -1.86
C LYS A 7 -7.37 1.08 -3.32
N TYR A 8 -6.51 1.82 -4.00
CA TYR A 8 -6.49 1.97 -5.46
C TYR A 8 -5.11 2.44 -5.93
N PHE A 9 -4.74 2.08 -7.16
CA PHE A 9 -3.48 2.54 -7.75
C PHE A 9 -3.55 4.02 -8.11
N TYR A 10 -4.63 4.48 -8.76
CA TYR A 10 -4.84 5.89 -9.07
C TYR A 10 -6.33 6.21 -9.18
N ARG A 11 -6.71 7.44 -8.83
CA ARG A 11 -8.02 8.07 -9.09
C ARG A 11 -7.82 9.56 -9.34
N SER A 12 -8.75 10.21 -10.04
CA SER A 12 -8.77 11.67 -10.06
C SER A 12 -9.05 12.22 -8.66
N ILE A 13 -8.57 13.42 -8.35
CA ILE A 13 -8.82 14.06 -7.05
C ILE A 13 -10.32 14.24 -6.73
N ASN A 14 -11.16 14.36 -7.77
CA ASN A 14 -12.61 14.46 -7.61
C ASN A 14 -13.24 13.13 -7.15
N GLU A 15 -12.77 12.00 -7.68
CA GLU A 15 -13.25 10.66 -7.30
C GLU A 15 -12.74 10.21 -5.93
N ALA A 16 -11.56 10.71 -5.53
CA ALA A 16 -10.92 10.41 -4.26
C ALA A 16 -11.32 11.37 -3.12
N ARG A 17 -12.11 12.41 -3.40
CA ARG A 17 -12.37 13.51 -2.47
C ARG A 17 -12.83 13.05 -1.08
N GLU A 18 -13.81 12.15 -1.02
CA GLU A 18 -14.36 11.65 0.25
C GLU A 18 -13.33 10.88 1.08
N ASP A 19 -12.37 10.23 0.43
CA ASP A 19 -11.28 9.52 1.13
C ASP A 19 -10.22 10.47 1.70
N LEU A 20 -10.10 11.69 1.16
CA LEU A 20 -9.13 12.69 1.58
C LEU A 20 -9.63 13.59 2.71
N ILE A 21 -10.95 13.70 2.90
CA ILE A 21 -11.51 14.55 3.95
C ILE A 21 -11.13 13.98 5.33
N GLY A 22 -10.49 14.81 6.15
CA GLY A 22 -10.04 14.42 7.49
C GLY A 22 -8.65 13.80 7.54
N THR A 23 -7.97 13.63 6.39
CA THR A 23 -6.55 13.27 6.35
C THR A 23 -5.67 14.43 6.81
N GLN A 24 -4.50 14.12 7.37
CA GLN A 24 -3.47 15.12 7.68
C GLN A 24 -2.40 15.12 6.59
N VAL A 25 -1.87 16.29 6.26
CA VAL A 25 -0.66 16.38 5.42
C VAL A 25 0.54 15.96 6.25
N VAL A 26 1.31 14.99 5.76
CA VAL A 26 2.52 14.48 6.41
C VAL A 26 3.78 15.02 5.76
N ASP A 27 3.77 15.24 4.45
CA ASP A 27 4.90 15.79 3.70
C ASP A 27 4.45 16.44 2.38
N ILE A 28 5.30 17.31 1.83
CA ILE A 28 5.10 17.96 0.54
C ILE A 28 6.44 17.99 -0.21
N GLU A 29 6.52 17.28 -1.33
CA GLU A 29 7.73 17.21 -2.14
C GLU A 29 7.77 18.29 -3.23
N ASN A 30 8.98 18.68 -3.64
CA ASN A 30 9.28 19.40 -4.88
C ASN A 30 8.33 20.58 -5.19
N ASN A 31 8.20 21.53 -4.26
CA ASN A 31 7.32 22.71 -4.38
C ASN A 31 5.83 22.36 -4.60
N GLY A 32 5.37 21.22 -4.10
CA GLY A 32 3.98 20.79 -4.19
C GLY A 32 3.66 19.84 -5.33
N SER A 33 4.68 19.31 -6.03
CA SER A 33 4.47 18.31 -7.09
C SER A 33 3.86 17.01 -6.56
N ALA A 34 4.15 16.68 -5.30
CA ALA A 34 3.49 15.61 -4.57
C ALA A 34 3.12 16.06 -3.15
N ILE A 35 1.93 15.70 -2.71
CA ILE A 35 1.44 15.97 -1.35
C ILE A 35 1.12 14.62 -0.72
N HIS A 36 1.80 14.30 0.38
CA HIS A 36 1.59 13.06 1.12
C HIS A 36 0.62 13.33 2.27
N LEU A 37 -0.40 12.47 2.39
CA LEU A 37 -1.41 12.57 3.44
C LEU A 37 -1.56 11.24 4.17
N GLN A 38 -2.07 11.28 5.40
CA GLN A 38 -2.38 10.09 6.19
C GLN A 38 -3.75 10.23 6.87
N ASP A 39 -4.57 9.19 6.82
CA ASP A 39 -5.81 9.11 7.61
C ASP A 39 -5.57 8.58 9.03
N SER A 40 -6.60 8.65 9.87
CA SER A 40 -6.53 8.19 11.27
C SER A 40 -6.27 6.67 11.43
N ASN A 41 -6.45 5.89 10.36
CA ASN A 41 -6.18 4.46 10.35
C ASN A 41 -4.75 4.15 9.84
N GLY A 42 -3.94 5.19 9.62
CA GLY A 42 -2.59 5.07 9.11
C GLY A 42 -2.51 4.82 7.61
N ARG A 43 -3.60 4.99 6.84
CA ARG A 43 -3.54 4.86 5.38
C ARG A 43 -2.84 6.07 4.78
N GLU A 44 -1.84 5.81 3.96
CA GLU A 44 -1.11 6.83 3.23
C GLU A 44 -1.80 7.12 1.88
N TYR A 45 -1.85 8.41 1.55
CA TYR A 45 -2.29 8.92 0.27
C TYR A 45 -1.19 9.78 -0.33
N THR A 46 -1.09 9.82 -1.66
CA THR A 46 -0.23 10.76 -2.37
C THR A 46 -1.03 11.43 -3.48
N ILE A 47 -1.09 12.75 -3.43
CA ILE A 47 -1.66 13.57 -4.49
C ILE A 47 -0.51 14.00 -5.40
N ASP A 48 -0.48 13.48 -6.62
CA ASP A 48 0.42 13.93 -7.68
C ASP A 48 -0.24 15.08 -8.45
N THR A 49 0.43 16.23 -8.46
CA THR A 49 -0.05 17.47 -9.10
C THR A 49 0.70 17.81 -10.39
N THR A 50 1.58 16.92 -10.87
CA THR A 50 2.43 17.18 -12.04
C THR A 50 1.66 17.13 -13.37
N GLY A 51 0.53 16.42 -13.41
CA GLY A 51 -0.35 16.32 -14.56
C GLY A 51 -1.36 17.47 -14.67
N GLU A 52 -2.11 17.51 -15.79
CA GLU A 52 -3.18 18.50 -15.99
C GLU A 52 -4.32 18.37 -14.97
N ILE A 53 -4.57 17.14 -14.50
CA ILE A 53 -5.56 16.82 -13.48
C ILE A 53 -4.82 16.11 -12.34
N PRO A 54 -4.87 16.64 -11.10
CA PRO A 54 -4.27 15.97 -9.96
C PRO A 54 -4.86 14.57 -9.75
N VAL A 55 -3.99 13.61 -9.52
CA VAL A 55 -4.36 12.22 -9.26
C VAL A 55 -3.96 11.83 -7.85
N VAL A 56 -4.68 10.86 -7.29
CA VAL A 56 -4.51 10.38 -5.94
C VAL A 56 -4.16 8.91 -6.00
N HIS A 57 -3.10 8.55 -5.28
CA HIS A 57 -2.70 7.19 -4.97
C HIS A 57 -3.11 6.89 -3.52
N ALA A 58 -3.71 5.74 -3.25
CA ALA A 58 -4.05 5.32 -1.89
C ALA A 58 -3.39 3.99 -1.57
N PHE A 59 -2.40 4.03 -0.69
CA PHE A 59 -1.61 2.88 -0.30
C PHE A 59 -2.34 2.00 0.71
N SER A 60 -1.74 0.86 0.99
CA SER A 60 -2.21 -0.11 1.97
C SER A 60 -1.91 0.37 3.39
N THR A 61 -2.79 0.13 4.35
CA THR A 61 -2.46 0.30 5.77
C THR A 61 -1.46 -0.78 6.21
N GLU A 62 -0.73 -0.59 7.31
CA GLU A 62 0.15 -1.63 7.85
C GLU A 62 -0.59 -2.94 8.12
N LYS A 63 -1.81 -2.84 8.67
CA LYS A 63 -2.68 -3.98 8.92
C LYS A 63 -3.01 -4.75 7.64
N GLU A 64 -3.42 -4.06 6.58
CA GLU A 64 -3.73 -4.71 5.28
C GLU A 64 -2.48 -5.32 4.64
N ARG A 65 -1.30 -4.70 4.79
CA ARG A 65 -0.04 -5.29 4.33
C ARG A 65 0.26 -6.58 5.09
N LEU A 66 0.04 -6.60 6.40
CA LEU A 66 0.26 -7.78 7.23
C LEU A 66 -0.70 -8.91 6.84
N GLU A 67 -2.00 -8.63 6.77
CA GLU A 67 -3.03 -9.62 6.35
C GLU A 67 -2.69 -10.20 4.97
N PHE A 68 -2.26 -9.35 4.03
CA PHE A 68 -1.82 -9.80 2.71
C PHE A 68 -0.58 -10.71 2.76
N LEU A 69 0.40 -10.39 3.59
CA LEU A 69 1.61 -11.21 3.73
C LEU A 69 1.30 -12.56 4.37
N GLU A 70 0.41 -12.60 5.37
CA GLU A 70 -0.08 -13.83 5.99
C GLU A 70 -0.77 -14.73 4.96
N ASP A 71 -1.68 -14.17 4.15
CA ASP A 71 -2.34 -14.89 3.07
C ASP A 71 -1.33 -15.42 2.04
N ALA A 72 -0.34 -14.60 1.66
CA ALA A 72 0.68 -14.99 0.70
C ALA A 72 1.57 -16.14 1.23
N ILE A 73 1.93 -16.10 2.51
CA ILE A 73 2.68 -17.17 3.20
C ILE A 73 1.84 -18.46 3.20
N GLN A 74 0.56 -18.38 3.57
CA GLN A 74 -0.32 -19.56 3.60
C GLN A 74 -0.45 -20.21 2.22
N VAL A 75 -0.66 -19.40 1.18
CA VAL A 75 -0.69 -19.89 -0.21
C VAL A 75 0.63 -20.55 -0.60
N LEU A 76 1.76 -19.99 -0.17
CA LEU A 76 3.08 -20.55 -0.48
C LEU A 76 3.29 -21.92 0.19
N ILE A 77 2.96 -22.04 1.48
CA ILE A 77 2.96 -23.29 2.25
C ILE A 77 2.14 -24.36 1.51
N GLU A 78 0.91 -24.02 1.12
CA GLU A 78 0.01 -24.93 0.40
C GLU A 78 0.55 -25.34 -0.99
N LYS A 79 1.13 -24.38 -1.74
CA LYS A 79 1.63 -24.64 -3.10
C LYS A 79 2.91 -25.43 -3.13
N LEU A 80 3.79 -25.23 -2.15
CA LEU A 80 5.04 -25.96 -2.03
C LEU A 80 4.87 -27.28 -1.27
N ASN A 81 3.73 -27.46 -0.58
CA ASN A 81 3.45 -28.62 0.26
C ASN A 81 4.56 -28.82 1.31
N ILE A 82 4.92 -27.73 1.96
CA ILE A 82 5.88 -27.67 3.06
C ILE A 82 5.17 -27.20 4.33
N SER A 83 5.80 -27.40 5.48
CA SER A 83 5.40 -26.81 6.74
C SER A 83 5.84 -25.35 6.86
N GLU A 84 5.28 -24.63 7.84
CA GLU A 84 5.72 -23.28 8.20
C GLU A 84 7.19 -23.26 8.63
N ASP A 85 7.63 -24.25 9.42
CA ASP A 85 9.03 -24.37 9.86
C ASP A 85 9.98 -24.53 8.66
N GLU A 86 9.64 -25.38 7.69
CA GLU A 86 10.42 -25.57 6.46
C GLU A 86 10.49 -24.29 5.62
N LEU A 87 9.42 -23.49 5.60
CA LEU A 87 9.42 -22.19 4.92
C LEU A 87 10.35 -21.19 5.63
N ILE A 88 10.28 -21.12 6.97
CA ILE A 88 11.14 -20.26 7.79
C ILE A 88 12.61 -20.64 7.58
N GLU A 89 12.94 -21.94 7.66
CA GLU A 89 14.29 -22.43 7.39
C GLU A 89 14.79 -22.00 5.99
N ALA A 90 13.94 -22.08 4.97
CA ALA A 90 14.30 -21.64 3.63
C ALA A 90 14.56 -20.12 3.54
N MET A 91 13.83 -19.30 4.30
CA MET A 91 14.01 -17.84 4.29
C MET A 91 15.33 -17.40 4.96
N TYR A 92 15.76 -18.10 6.00
CA TYR A 92 16.96 -17.74 6.78
C TYR A 92 18.24 -18.45 6.36
N ASN A 93 18.17 -19.50 5.53
CA ASN A 93 19.34 -20.26 5.04
C ASN A 93 19.79 -19.88 3.62
N ASN A 94 19.25 -18.82 3.02
CA ASN A 94 19.62 -18.33 1.69
C ASN A 94 20.62 -17.14 1.71
N ASP A 95 21.33 -16.93 2.81
CA ASP A 95 22.47 -16.01 2.91
C ASP A 95 23.78 -16.60 2.34
#